data_AF-E0USS3-F1
#
_entry.id   AF-E0USS3-F1
#
_cell.length_a   1.000
_cell.length_b   1.000
_cell.length_c   1.000
_cell.angle_alpha   90.00
_cell.angle_beta   90.00
_cell.angle_gamma   90.00
#
_symmetry.space_group_name_H-M   'P 1'
#
loop_
_entity.id
_entity.type
_entity.pdbx_description
1 polymer ?
#
loop_
_entity_poly.entity_id
_entity_poly.type
_entity_poly.pdbx_seq_one_letter_code
_entity_poly.pdbx_strand_id
1 'polypeptide(L)'
;MKKMSVNDAAEYFGVSKEAIHNRIRRGSLQSVLQEGVKMVMVDEKQVKTGARKPAQPRRTAVNNDRYYKLLEEQNKKLQSRVDTLESETRSLRDQKEQMLIEEREKIERIYKEKDEQLKNILSSISSQFMLNAPQKTALEEEMLEAEIEAEIEAEIEAEIESELVETSKVISLNKHLKKYDFSEKKIKKIKTRFKKSAKKDERIIVVGKKYYIDTKKYDYSDIIG
;
A
#
# COMPACT_ATOMS: atom_id res chain seq x y z
N MET A 1 23.45 -43.18 62.73
CA MET A 1 23.60 -42.06 61.76
C MET A 1 25.06 -41.67 61.73
N LYS A 2 25.72 -41.76 60.57
CA LYS A 2 27.10 -41.33 60.39
C LYS A 2 27.13 -39.84 60.05
N LYS A 3 27.87 -39.05 60.82
CA LYS A 3 28.12 -37.63 60.52
C LYS A 3 29.34 -37.54 59.62
N MET A 4 29.24 -36.80 58.52
CA MET A 4 30.34 -36.61 57.59
C MET A 4 30.32 -35.19 57.03
N SER A 5 31.47 -34.70 56.56
CA SER A 5 31.54 -33.38 55.92
C SER A 5 30.74 -33.38 54.61
N VAL A 6 30.38 -32.20 54.10
CA VAL A 6 29.73 -32.06 52.78
C VAL A 6 30.58 -32.68 51.67
N ASN A 7 31.92 -32.63 51.79
CA ASN A 7 32.84 -33.23 50.84
C ASN A 7 32.77 -34.76 50.89
N ASP A 8 32.89 -35.34 52.08
CA ASP A 8 32.83 -36.78 52.28
C ASP A 8 31.44 -37.34 51.90
N ALA A 9 30.37 -36.58 52.13
CA ALA A 9 29.02 -36.92 51.68
C ALA A 9 28.90 -36.91 50.16
N ALA A 10 29.52 -35.94 49.50
CA ALA A 10 29.54 -35.85 48.04
C ALA A 10 30.24 -37.09 47.43
N GLU A 11 31.37 -37.50 48.00
CA GLU A 11 32.09 -38.71 47.60
C GLU A 11 31.32 -39.99 47.93
N TYR A 12 30.72 -40.07 49.12
CA TYR A 12 29.93 -41.23 49.56
C TYR A 12 28.73 -41.49 48.63
N PHE A 13 28.01 -40.43 48.24
CA PHE A 13 26.86 -40.52 47.34
C PHE A 13 27.21 -40.44 45.84
N GLY A 14 28.46 -40.16 45.48
CA GLY A 14 28.89 -39.99 44.08
C GLY A 14 28.23 -38.81 43.37
N VAL A 15 27.98 -37.70 44.09
CA VAL A 15 27.32 -36.49 43.56
C VAL A 15 28.16 -35.25 43.86
N SER A 16 27.89 -34.12 43.20
CA SER A 16 28.63 -32.88 43.47
C SER A 16 28.33 -32.30 44.86
N LYS A 17 29.27 -31.51 45.41
CA LYS A 17 29.08 -30.77 46.67
C LYS A 17 27.82 -29.92 46.65
N GLU A 18 27.51 -29.33 45.49
CA GLU A 18 26.30 -28.54 45.28
C GLU A 18 25.02 -29.39 45.28
N ALA A 19 25.07 -30.62 44.78
CA ALA A 19 23.93 -31.53 44.87
C ALA A 19 23.58 -31.86 46.33
N ILE A 20 24.60 -32.01 47.20
CA ILE A 20 24.39 -32.16 48.65
C ILE A 20 23.79 -30.90 49.26
N HIS A 21 24.31 -29.71 48.94
CA HIS A 21 23.71 -28.44 49.37
C HIS A 21 22.25 -28.29 48.92
N ASN A 22 21.93 -28.70 47.70
CA ASN A 22 20.57 -28.66 47.16
C ASN A 22 19.64 -29.64 47.89
N ARG A 23 20.12 -30.84 48.22
CA ARG A 23 19.37 -31.81 49.03
C ARG A 23 19.12 -31.31 50.45
N ILE A 24 20.08 -30.61 51.05
CA ILE A 24 19.91 -29.96 52.36
C ILE A 24 18.88 -28.83 52.27
N ARG A 25 18.98 -27.95 51.25
CA ARG A 25 18.01 -26.86 51.01
C ARG A 25 16.58 -27.39 50.80
N ARG A 26 16.43 -28.54 50.15
CA ARG A 26 15.14 -29.20 49.90
C ARG A 26 14.64 -30.02 51.11
N GLY A 27 15.41 -30.12 52.19
CA GLY A 27 15.06 -30.90 53.39
C GLY A 27 15.16 -32.41 53.22
N SER A 28 15.71 -32.91 52.11
CA SER A 28 15.88 -34.35 51.87
C SER A 28 17.10 -34.95 52.58
N LEU A 29 18.05 -34.11 52.99
CA LEU A 29 19.19 -34.47 53.84
C LEU A 29 19.24 -33.54 55.05
N GLN A 30 19.44 -34.11 56.24
CA GLN A 30 19.57 -33.33 57.48
C GLN A 30 21.03 -32.93 57.70
N SER A 31 21.25 -31.69 58.14
CA SER A 31 22.57 -31.17 58.49
C SER A 31 22.57 -30.59 59.89
N VAL A 32 23.64 -30.82 60.64
CA VAL A 32 23.89 -30.25 61.96
C VAL A 32 25.17 -29.41 61.90
N LEU A 33 25.15 -28.24 62.52
CA LEU A 33 26.35 -27.42 62.70
C LEU A 33 27.10 -27.93 63.93
N GLN A 34 28.29 -28.47 63.71
CA GLN A 34 29.20 -28.90 64.77
C GLN A 34 30.51 -28.14 64.58
N GLU A 35 30.92 -27.36 65.60
CA GLU A 35 32.18 -26.60 65.60
C GLU A 35 32.33 -25.65 64.39
N GLY A 36 31.24 -25.01 63.96
CA GLY A 36 31.26 -24.08 62.82
C GLY A 36 31.26 -24.73 61.44
N VAL A 37 31.35 -26.06 61.36
CA VAL A 37 31.32 -26.81 60.09
C VAL A 37 29.99 -27.54 59.93
N LYS A 38 29.40 -27.48 58.72
CA LYS A 38 28.12 -28.10 58.41
C LYS A 38 28.31 -29.59 58.14
N MET A 39 27.88 -30.42 59.09
CA MET A 39 27.97 -31.88 59.01
C MET A 39 26.66 -32.47 58.51
N VAL A 40 26.73 -33.37 57.53
CA VAL A 40 25.58 -34.06 56.94
C VAL A 40 25.37 -35.38 57.67
N MET A 41 24.13 -35.63 58.10
CA MET A 41 23.75 -36.91 58.72
C MET A 41 23.34 -37.89 57.62
N VAL A 42 24.05 -39.02 57.56
CA VAL A 42 23.80 -40.09 56.58
C VAL A 42 23.43 -41.37 57.32
N ASP A 43 22.32 -41.98 56.93
CA ASP A 43 21.91 -43.30 57.43
C ASP A 43 22.57 -44.40 56.60
N GLU A 44 23.13 -45.40 57.27
CA GLU A 44 23.87 -46.51 56.63
C GLU A 44 23.00 -47.37 55.70
N LYS A 45 21.67 -47.22 55.76
CA LYS A 45 20.72 -47.86 54.84
C LYS A 45 20.61 -47.14 53.49
N GLN A 46 21.15 -45.94 53.33
CA GLN A 46 21.13 -45.21 52.07
C GLN A 46 22.33 -45.58 51.19
N VAL A 47 22.35 -46.83 50.74
CA VAL A 47 23.33 -47.30 49.75
C VAL A 47 23.08 -46.62 48.40
N LYS A 48 24.19 -46.36 47.68
CA LYS A 48 24.33 -45.80 46.33
C LYS A 48 23.22 -46.25 45.38
N THR A 49 22.09 -45.54 45.37
CA THR A 49 21.05 -45.73 44.35
C THR A 49 21.36 -44.79 43.18
N GLY A 50 22.21 -45.28 42.28
CA GLY A 50 22.28 -44.81 40.91
C GLY A 50 21.01 -45.20 40.16
N ALA A 51 19.91 -44.52 40.46
CA ALA A 51 18.70 -44.57 39.64
C ALA A 51 17.98 -43.24 39.81
N ARG A 52 18.05 -42.40 38.77
CA ARG A 52 17.22 -41.20 38.64
C ARG A 52 15.77 -41.64 38.57
N LYS A 53 15.07 -41.73 39.71
CA LYS A 53 13.61 -41.76 39.69
C LYS A 53 13.16 -40.40 39.14
N PRO A 54 12.42 -40.35 38.01
CA PRO A 54 11.88 -39.09 37.53
C PRO A 54 11.01 -38.52 38.65
N ALA A 55 11.26 -37.26 39.00
CA ALA A 55 10.43 -36.53 39.94
C ALA A 55 9.00 -36.57 39.40
N GLN A 56 8.11 -37.27 40.10
CA GLN A 56 6.69 -37.24 39.79
C GLN A 56 6.25 -35.78 39.90
N PRO A 57 5.70 -35.17 38.83
CA PRO A 57 5.17 -33.82 38.95
C PRO A 57 4.04 -33.89 39.96
N ARG A 58 4.15 -33.14 41.06
CA ARG A 58 3.03 -32.88 41.95
C ARG A 58 1.93 -32.25 41.09
N ARG A 59 0.94 -33.04 40.69
CA ARG A 59 -0.29 -32.56 40.07
C ARG A 59 -1.04 -31.78 41.13
N THR A 60 -0.72 -30.49 41.25
CA THR A 60 -1.61 -29.53 41.88
C THR A 60 -2.79 -29.35 40.94
N ALA A 61 -3.82 -30.18 41.11
CA ALA A 61 -5.15 -29.93 40.54
C ALA A 61 -5.76 -28.71 41.25
N VAL A 62 -5.18 -27.54 41.02
CA VAL A 62 -5.65 -26.27 41.57
C VAL A 62 -6.53 -25.65 40.50
N ASN A 63 -7.84 -25.85 40.65
CA ASN A 63 -8.93 -25.11 40.00
C ASN A 63 -8.62 -24.46 38.63
N ASN A 64 -8.33 -25.29 37.63
CA ASN A 64 -8.16 -24.84 36.24
C ASN A 64 -9.43 -24.12 35.73
N ASP A 65 -10.62 -24.47 36.22
CA ASP A 65 -11.90 -23.86 35.83
C ASP A 65 -11.95 -22.34 36.10
N ARG A 66 -11.45 -21.87 37.24
CA ARG A 66 -11.39 -20.43 37.55
C ARG A 66 -10.42 -19.69 36.60
N TYR A 67 -9.31 -20.34 36.25
CA TYR A 67 -8.34 -19.78 35.32
C TYR A 67 -8.90 -19.73 33.89
N TYR A 68 -9.59 -20.78 33.43
CA TYR A 68 -10.27 -20.80 32.14
C TYR A 68 -11.37 -19.74 32.06
N LYS A 69 -12.20 -19.58 33.10
CA LYS A 69 -13.21 -18.50 33.17
C LYS A 69 -12.59 -17.11 33.07
N LEU A 70 -11.47 -16.88 33.75
CA LEU A 70 -10.74 -15.61 33.65
C LEU A 70 -10.24 -15.36 32.22
N LEU A 71 -9.68 -16.38 31.56
CA LEU A 71 -9.23 -16.28 30.17
C LEU A 71 -10.39 -16.04 29.21
N GLU A 72 -11.52 -16.71 29.38
CA GLU A 72 -12.73 -16.48 28.59
C GLU A 72 -13.26 -15.05 28.75
N GLU A 73 -13.30 -14.53 29.99
CA GLU A 73 -13.69 -13.14 30.24
C GLU A 73 -12.72 -12.14 29.59
N GLN A 74 -11.41 -12.40 29.67
CA GLN A 74 -10.41 -11.55 29.02
C GLN A 74 -10.54 -11.58 27.50
N ASN A 75 -10.73 -12.75 26.91
CA ASN A 75 -10.96 -12.89 25.47
C ASN A 75 -12.24 -12.17 25.03
N LYS A 76 -13.33 -12.27 25.79
CA LYS A 76 -14.57 -11.53 25.51
C LYS A 76 -14.35 -10.02 25.54
N LYS A 77 -13.61 -9.51 26.55
CA LYS A 77 -13.27 -8.07 26.64
C LYS A 77 -12.39 -7.61 25.48
N LEU A 78 -11.41 -8.43 25.10
CA LEU A 78 -10.54 -8.15 23.95
C LEU A 78 -11.35 -8.11 22.66
N GLN A 79 -12.22 -9.10 22.44
CA GLN A 79 -13.09 -9.15 21.27
C GLN A 79 -14.01 -7.93 21.20
N SER A 80 -14.68 -7.57 22.30
CA SER A 80 -15.51 -6.35 22.32
C SER A 80 -14.72 -5.07 22.02
N ARG A 81 -13.44 -5.02 22.44
CA ARG A 81 -12.58 -3.87 22.17
C ARG A 81 -12.13 -3.82 20.72
N VAL A 82 -11.90 -4.98 20.10
CA VAL A 82 -11.63 -5.07 18.66
C VAL A 82 -12.86 -4.60 17.89
N ASP A 83 -14.05 -5.10 18.23
CA ASP A 83 -15.30 -4.69 17.56
C ASP A 83 -15.54 -3.17 17.67
N THR A 84 -15.30 -2.57 18.84
CA THR A 84 -15.42 -1.11 19.02
C THR A 84 -14.40 -0.37 18.15
N LEU A 85 -13.13 -0.81 18.15
CA LEU A 85 -12.08 -0.15 17.37
C LEU A 85 -12.32 -0.29 15.86
N GLU A 86 -12.82 -1.43 15.39
CA GLU A 86 -13.19 -1.63 14.00
C GLU A 86 -14.37 -0.72 13.61
N SER A 87 -15.36 -0.57 14.49
CA SER A 87 -16.49 0.33 14.26
C SER A 87 -16.07 1.80 14.22
N GLU A 88 -15.20 2.24 15.14
CA GLU A 88 -14.62 3.59 15.16
C GLU A 88 -13.77 3.83 13.91
N THR A 89 -12.94 2.86 13.52
CA THR A 89 -12.10 2.94 12.31
C THR A 89 -12.97 3.08 11.06
N ARG A 90 -14.09 2.35 10.98
CA ARG A 90 -15.04 2.49 9.88
C ARG A 90 -15.68 3.87 9.88
N SER A 91 -16.18 4.34 11.02
CA SER A 91 -16.77 5.68 11.14
C SER A 91 -15.78 6.78 10.78
N LEU A 92 -14.50 6.66 11.16
CA LEU A 92 -13.47 7.63 10.81
C LEU A 92 -13.16 7.65 9.31
N ARG A 93 -13.20 6.49 8.64
CA ARG A 93 -13.10 6.42 7.18
C ARG A 93 -14.27 7.11 6.52
N ASP A 94 -15.49 6.81 6.95
CA ASP A 94 -16.71 7.40 6.40
C ASP A 94 -16.71 8.94 6.58
N GLN A 95 -16.31 9.44 7.76
CA GLN A 95 -16.15 10.88 8.02
C GLN A 95 -15.07 11.53 7.14
N LYS A 96 -13.94 10.83 6.91
CA LYS A 96 -12.88 11.33 6.03
C LYS A 96 -13.36 11.41 4.58
N GLU A 97 -14.04 10.39 4.09
CA GLU A 97 -14.59 10.38 2.74
C GLU A 97 -15.62 11.50 2.56
N GLN A 98 -16.51 11.68 3.54
CA GLN A 98 -17.46 12.78 3.54
C GLN A 98 -16.77 14.16 3.52
N MET A 99 -15.73 14.36 4.34
CA MET A 99 -14.95 15.59 4.35
C MET A 99 -14.27 15.87 3.00
N LEU A 100 -13.71 14.84 2.35
CA LEU A 100 -13.10 14.98 1.03
C LEU A 100 -14.12 15.34 -0.05
N ILE A 101 -15.32 14.77 0.01
CA ILE A 101 -16.42 15.12 -0.90
C ILE A 101 -16.83 16.57 -0.69
N GLU A 102 -17.04 16.99 0.56
CA GLU A 102 -17.43 18.36 0.91
C GLU A 102 -16.37 19.39 0.48
N GLU A 103 -15.09 19.10 0.66
CA GLU A 103 -13.99 19.94 0.18
C GLU A 103 -13.98 20.05 -1.34
N ARG A 104 -14.16 18.93 -2.04
CA ARG A 104 -14.25 18.91 -3.50
C ARG A 104 -15.43 19.74 -4.01
N GLU A 105 -16.62 19.55 -3.43
CA GLU A 105 -17.82 20.32 -3.80
C GLU A 105 -17.67 21.81 -3.48
N LYS A 106 -16.99 22.15 -2.38
CA LYS A 106 -16.68 23.54 -2.04
C LYS A 106 -15.74 24.16 -3.06
N ILE A 107 -14.69 23.45 -3.46
CA ILE A 107 -13.75 23.91 -4.49
C ILE A 107 -14.49 24.09 -5.82
N GLU A 108 -15.30 23.12 -6.24
CA GLU A 108 -16.07 23.20 -7.48
C GLU A 108 -17.02 24.41 -7.48
N ARG A 109 -17.71 24.67 -6.36
CA ARG A 109 -18.55 25.87 -6.21
C ARG A 109 -17.74 27.16 -6.32
N ILE A 110 -16.58 27.25 -5.65
CA ILE A 110 -15.73 28.43 -5.74
C ILE A 110 -15.30 28.69 -7.18
N TYR A 111 -14.86 27.65 -7.91
CA TYR A 111 -14.47 27.81 -9.32
C TYR A 111 -15.66 28.24 -10.18
N LYS A 112 -16.84 27.63 -10.03
CA LYS A 112 -18.06 28.05 -10.75
C LYS A 112 -18.44 29.51 -10.46
N GLU A 113 -18.44 29.91 -9.19
CA GLU A 113 -18.72 31.30 -8.80
C GLU A 113 -17.67 32.27 -9.36
N LYS A 114 -16.40 31.87 -9.39
CA LYS A 114 -15.31 32.68 -9.97
C LYS A 114 -15.46 32.82 -11.47
N ASP A 115 -15.80 31.76 -12.18
CA ASP A 115 -16.05 31.79 -13.61
C ASP A 115 -17.27 32.66 -13.95
N GLU A 116 -18.34 32.56 -13.18
CA GLU A 116 -19.50 33.46 -13.32
C GLU A 116 -19.14 34.92 -13.05
N GLN A 117 -18.33 35.20 -12.02
CA GLN A 117 -17.80 36.53 -11.75
C GLN A 117 -16.98 37.06 -12.93
N LEU A 118 -16.07 36.24 -13.48
CA LEU A 118 -15.26 36.60 -14.63
C LEU A 118 -16.10 36.83 -15.88
N LYS A 119 -17.11 35.99 -16.12
CA LYS A 119 -18.05 36.14 -17.23
C LYS A 119 -18.83 37.44 -17.13
N ASN A 120 -19.31 37.79 -15.94
CA ASN A 120 -20.03 39.05 -15.70
C ASN A 120 -19.12 40.27 -15.87
N ILE A 121 -17.84 40.18 -15.46
CA ILE A 121 -16.85 41.24 -15.67
C ILE A 121 -16.55 41.38 -17.16
N LEU A 122 -16.31 40.28 -17.87
CA LEU A 122 -16.06 40.28 -19.31
C LEU A 122 -17.25 40.83 -20.09
N SER A 123 -18.49 40.43 -19.76
CA SER A 123 -19.69 40.96 -20.40
C SER A 123 -19.88 42.45 -20.12
N SER A 124 -19.53 42.91 -18.92
CA SER A 124 -19.57 44.34 -18.58
C SER A 124 -18.52 45.12 -19.37
N ILE A 125 -17.28 44.63 -19.43
CA ILE A 125 -16.19 45.23 -20.20
C ILE A 125 -16.53 45.24 -21.70
N SER A 126 -16.98 44.11 -22.26
CA SER A 126 -17.36 44.02 -23.67
C SER A 126 -18.52 44.95 -23.98
N SER A 127 -19.55 45.03 -23.12
CA SER A 127 -20.63 46.00 -23.31
C SER A 127 -20.12 47.45 -23.29
N GLN A 128 -19.19 47.79 -22.40
CA GLN A 128 -18.59 49.11 -22.32
C GLN A 128 -17.71 49.41 -23.54
N PHE A 129 -17.03 48.39 -24.07
CA PHE A 129 -16.19 48.50 -25.26
C PHE A 129 -17.03 48.67 -26.52
N MET A 130 -18.07 47.85 -26.70
CA MET A 130 -19.04 47.95 -27.81
C MET A 130 -19.77 49.29 -27.84
N LEU A 131 -20.11 49.86 -26.68
CA LEU A 131 -20.72 51.19 -26.59
C LEU A 131 -19.74 52.33 -26.95
N ASN A 132 -18.43 52.10 -26.83
CA ASN A 132 -17.38 53.08 -27.12
C ASN A 132 -16.64 52.83 -28.45
N ALA A 133 -16.93 51.71 -29.13
CA ALA A 133 -16.30 51.33 -30.37
C ALA A 133 -16.95 52.06 -31.57
N PRO A 134 -16.15 52.63 -32.50
CA PRO A 134 -16.70 53.21 -33.72
C PRO A 134 -17.33 52.11 -34.58
N GLN A 135 -18.55 52.31 -35.06
CA GLN A 135 -19.43 51.34 -35.78
C GLN A 135 -18.81 50.56 -36.97
N LYS A 136 -17.57 50.83 -37.37
CA LYS A 136 -16.84 50.07 -38.40
C LYS A 136 -16.25 48.74 -37.90
N THR A 137 -16.13 48.51 -36.59
CA THR A 137 -15.41 47.34 -36.04
C THR A 137 -16.25 46.09 -35.80
N ALA A 138 -17.58 46.18 -35.76
CA ALA A 138 -18.45 45.04 -35.41
C ALA A 138 -18.34 43.84 -36.37
N LEU A 139 -18.07 44.08 -37.66
CA LEU A 139 -17.81 43.03 -38.66
C LEU A 139 -16.42 42.40 -38.53
N GLU A 140 -15.43 43.15 -38.04
CA GLU A 140 -14.08 42.63 -37.78
C GLU A 140 -14.04 41.85 -36.46
N GLU A 141 -14.81 42.27 -35.46
CA GLU A 141 -14.98 41.57 -34.18
C GLU A 141 -15.70 40.23 -34.34
N GLU A 142 -16.81 40.15 -35.11
CA GLU A 142 -17.48 38.87 -35.42
C GLU A 142 -16.56 37.88 -36.15
N MET A 143 -15.70 38.37 -37.04
CA MET A 143 -14.73 37.53 -37.74
C MET A 143 -13.62 37.02 -36.80
N LEU A 144 -13.14 37.85 -35.88
CA LEU A 144 -12.13 37.46 -34.88
C LEU A 144 -12.71 36.46 -33.86
N GLU A 145 -13.94 36.68 -33.37
CA GLU A 145 -14.59 35.77 -32.43
C GLU A 145 -14.78 34.37 -33.04
N ALA A 146 -15.20 34.29 -34.31
CA ALA A 146 -15.33 33.02 -35.03
C ALA A 146 -13.98 32.32 -35.25
N GLU A 147 -12.89 33.07 -35.42
CA GLU A 147 -11.55 32.52 -35.59
C GLU A 147 -10.98 32.00 -34.26
N ILE A 148 -11.25 32.69 -33.15
CA ILE A 148 -10.87 32.28 -31.79
C ILE A 148 -11.65 31.03 -31.36
N GLU A 149 -12.96 30.97 -31.60
CA GLU A 149 -13.76 29.76 -31.31
C GLU A 149 -13.24 28.55 -32.11
N ALA A 150 -12.89 28.73 -33.39
CA ALA A 150 -12.32 27.67 -34.21
C ALA A 150 -10.94 27.20 -33.72
N GLU A 151 -10.09 28.09 -33.19
CA GLU A 151 -8.81 27.72 -32.58
C GLU A 151 -8.99 26.95 -31.27
N ILE A 152 -9.93 27.37 -30.41
CA ILE A 152 -10.23 26.70 -29.15
C ILE A 152 -10.79 25.29 -29.40
N GLU A 153 -11.72 25.14 -30.35
CA GLU A 153 -12.23 23.82 -30.75
C GLU A 153 -11.10 22.92 -31.29
N ALA A 154 -10.18 23.47 -32.08
CA ALA A 154 -9.03 22.73 -32.59
C ALA A 154 -8.04 22.31 -31.48
N GLU A 155 -7.84 23.15 -30.46
CA GLU A 155 -7.01 22.81 -29.29
C GLU A 155 -7.67 21.73 -28.43
N ILE A 156 -8.98 21.81 -28.17
CA ILE A 156 -9.72 20.78 -27.44
C ILE A 156 -9.67 19.45 -28.18
N GLU A 157 -9.85 19.44 -29.51
CA GLU A 157 -9.70 18.23 -30.32
C GLU A 157 -8.26 17.66 -30.26
N ALA A 158 -7.25 18.53 -30.24
CA ALA A 158 -5.85 18.12 -30.13
C ALA A 158 -5.51 17.56 -28.74
N GLU A 159 -6.10 18.09 -27.67
CA GLU A 159 -5.93 17.63 -26.29
C GLU A 159 -6.60 16.26 -26.10
N ILE A 160 -7.81 16.06 -26.63
CA ILE A 160 -8.49 14.74 -26.63
C ILE A 160 -7.67 13.71 -27.43
N GLU A 161 -7.11 14.13 -28.58
CA GLU A 161 -6.23 13.27 -29.38
C GLU A 161 -4.93 12.94 -28.64
N SER A 162 -4.37 13.88 -27.85
CA SER A 162 -3.14 13.65 -27.08
C SER A 162 -3.40 12.69 -25.91
N GLU A 163 -4.52 12.82 -25.21
CA GLU A 163 -4.91 11.96 -24.08
C GLU A 163 -5.19 10.50 -24.51
N LEU A 164 -5.80 10.30 -25.70
CA LEU A 164 -5.96 8.98 -26.32
C LEU A 164 -4.61 8.37 -26.76
N VAL A 165 -3.65 9.22 -27.14
CA VAL A 165 -2.28 8.84 -27.52
C VAL A 165 -1.35 8.62 -26.31
N GLU A 166 -1.70 9.10 -25.11
CA GLU A 166 -0.96 8.80 -23.88
C GLU A 166 -1.41 7.49 -23.25
N THR A 167 -2.71 7.20 -23.28
CA THR A 167 -3.28 5.94 -22.77
C THR A 167 -2.92 4.73 -23.64
N SER A 168 -2.70 4.93 -24.94
CA SER A 168 -2.19 3.92 -25.87
C SER A 168 -0.86 4.41 -26.42
N LYS A 169 0.26 3.69 -26.24
CA LYS A 169 1.62 4.08 -26.68
C LYS A 169 1.78 4.11 -28.22
N VAL A 170 0.86 4.75 -28.92
CA VAL A 170 0.71 4.77 -30.37
C VAL A 170 1.15 6.13 -30.89
N ILE A 171 1.78 6.16 -32.05
CA ILE A 171 2.29 7.40 -32.67
C ILE A 171 1.50 7.62 -33.95
N SER A 172 1.08 8.86 -34.22
CA SER A 172 0.43 9.17 -35.50
C SER A 172 1.36 8.92 -36.68
N LEU A 173 0.84 8.35 -37.76
CA LEU A 173 1.62 8.04 -38.97
C LEU A 173 2.32 9.28 -39.52
N ASN A 174 1.66 10.45 -39.47
CA ASN A 174 2.28 11.71 -39.90
C ASN A 174 3.48 12.10 -39.04
N LYS A 175 3.40 11.95 -37.71
CA LYS A 175 4.49 12.22 -36.77
C LYS A 175 5.64 11.24 -36.98
N HIS A 176 5.34 9.97 -37.26
CA HIS A 176 6.35 8.96 -37.56
C HIS A 176 7.07 9.24 -38.90
N LEU A 177 6.32 9.56 -39.96
CA LEU A 177 6.91 9.83 -41.27
C LEU A 177 7.74 11.11 -41.31
N LYS A 178 7.44 12.10 -40.46
CA LYS A 178 8.27 13.32 -40.33
C LYS A 178 9.66 13.06 -39.73
N LYS A 179 9.87 11.94 -39.02
CA LYS A 179 11.19 11.56 -38.48
C LYS A 179 12.13 11.00 -39.56
N TYR A 180 11.58 10.59 -40.70
CA TYR A 180 12.33 10.10 -41.83
C TYR A 180 12.30 11.17 -42.92
N ASP A 181 13.46 11.58 -43.44
CA ASP A 181 13.57 12.60 -44.51
C ASP A 181 13.09 12.05 -45.87
N PHE A 182 11.82 11.64 -45.95
CA PHE A 182 11.21 11.13 -47.17
C PHE A 182 10.71 12.27 -48.06
N SER A 183 10.93 12.14 -49.37
CA SER A 183 10.28 13.01 -50.37
C SER A 183 8.75 12.93 -50.29
N GLU A 184 8.07 14.04 -50.57
CA GLU A 184 6.60 14.12 -50.61
C GLU A 184 5.95 13.02 -51.47
N LYS A 185 6.59 12.64 -52.58
CA LYS A 185 6.13 11.55 -53.45
C LYS A 185 6.12 10.20 -52.73
N LYS A 186 7.15 9.95 -51.90
CA LYS A 186 7.28 8.72 -51.09
C LYS A 186 6.28 8.74 -49.92
N ILE A 187 6.09 9.87 -49.26
CA ILE A 187 5.08 10.04 -48.19
C ILE A 187 3.67 9.74 -48.72
N LYS A 188 3.32 10.28 -49.90
CA LYS A 188 2.02 10.01 -50.55
C LYS A 188 1.84 8.50 -50.84
N LYS A 189 2.87 7.84 -51.37
CA LYS A 189 2.86 6.38 -51.60
C LYS A 189 2.63 5.60 -50.31
N ILE A 190 3.37 5.92 -49.24
CA ILE A 190 3.22 5.24 -47.94
C ILE A 190 1.81 5.45 -47.37
N LYS A 191 1.28 6.67 -47.38
CA LYS A 191 -0.11 6.94 -46.93
C LYS A 191 -1.15 6.12 -47.69
N THR A 192 -0.99 5.98 -49.01
CA THR A 192 -1.91 5.15 -49.82
C THR A 192 -1.80 3.66 -49.48
N ARG A 193 -0.60 3.15 -49.15
CA ARG A 193 -0.41 1.78 -48.67
C ARG A 193 -1.06 1.57 -47.31
N PHE A 194 -0.83 2.48 -46.35
CA PHE A 194 -1.48 2.43 -45.03
C PHE A 194 -3.01 2.48 -45.15
N LYS A 195 -3.58 3.30 -46.04
CA LYS A 195 -5.04 3.32 -46.29
C LYS A 195 -5.58 1.99 -46.85
N LYS A 196 -4.80 1.28 -47.67
CA LYS A 196 -5.19 -0.04 -48.20
C LYS A 196 -5.04 -1.14 -47.14
N SER A 197 -3.94 -1.11 -46.38
CA SER A 197 -3.64 -2.09 -45.34
C SER A 197 -4.52 -1.92 -44.10
N ALA A 198 -4.97 -0.70 -43.77
CA ALA A 198 -5.85 -0.44 -42.62
C ALA A 198 -7.19 -1.21 -42.67
N LYS A 199 -7.60 -1.69 -43.85
CA LYS A 199 -8.80 -2.53 -43.99
C LYS A 199 -8.55 -4.02 -43.71
N LYS A 200 -7.30 -4.46 -43.69
CA LYS A 200 -6.90 -5.88 -43.63
C LYS A 200 -5.93 -6.21 -42.50
N ASP A 201 -5.20 -5.22 -42.00
CA ASP A 201 -4.11 -5.40 -41.06
C ASP A 201 -4.49 -4.78 -39.72
N GLU A 202 -4.62 -5.62 -38.70
CA GLU A 202 -5.00 -5.26 -37.33
C GLU A 202 -3.93 -4.40 -36.63
N ARG A 203 -2.71 -4.32 -37.18
CA ARG A 203 -1.62 -3.50 -36.63
C ARG A 203 -1.83 -2.00 -36.80
N ILE A 204 -2.71 -1.57 -37.71
CA ILE A 204 -2.95 -0.15 -38.01
C ILE A 204 -4.21 0.31 -37.29
N ILE A 205 -4.05 1.27 -36.39
CA ILE A 205 -5.16 1.82 -35.61
C ILE A 205 -5.72 3.03 -36.34
N VAL A 206 -7.03 3.04 -36.58
CA VAL A 206 -7.74 4.14 -37.25
C VAL A 206 -8.59 4.87 -36.21
N VAL A 207 -8.29 6.15 -35.98
CA VAL A 207 -9.12 7.04 -35.14
C VAL A 207 -9.60 8.18 -36.05
N GLY A 208 -10.91 8.23 -36.28
CA GLY A 208 -11.51 9.18 -37.22
C GLY A 208 -10.96 9.05 -38.64
N LYS A 209 -10.31 10.10 -39.15
CA LYS A 209 -9.66 10.16 -40.48
C LYS A 209 -8.13 9.96 -40.43
N LYS A 210 -7.56 9.73 -39.24
CA LYS A 210 -6.11 9.65 -39.00
C LYS A 210 -5.68 8.20 -38.73
N TYR A 211 -4.43 7.88 -39.05
CA TYR A 211 -3.82 6.55 -38.88
C TYR A 211 -2.73 6.61 -37.81
N TYR A 212 -2.71 5.61 -36.94
CA TYR A 212 -1.78 5.48 -35.81
C TYR A 212 -1.08 4.12 -35.88
N ILE A 213 0.16 4.09 -35.40
CA ILE A 213 1.02 2.90 -35.38
C ILE A 213 1.68 2.75 -34.01
N ASP A 214 1.82 1.52 -33.55
CA ASP A 214 2.58 1.20 -32.34
C ASP A 214 3.97 0.69 -32.71
N THR A 215 4.96 1.59 -32.69
CA THR A 215 6.37 1.29 -33.03
C THR A 215 7.09 0.48 -31.95
N LYS A 216 6.48 0.25 -30.78
CA LYS A 216 7.06 -0.60 -29.72
C LYS A 216 6.62 -2.05 -29.87
N LYS A 217 5.41 -2.28 -30.40
CA LYS A 217 4.80 -3.61 -30.51
C LYS A 217 5.04 -4.29 -31.86
N TYR A 218 5.11 -3.52 -32.95
CA TYR A 218 5.25 -4.07 -34.30
C TYR A 218 6.29 -3.32 -35.14
N ASP A 219 6.93 -4.05 -36.06
CA ASP A 219 7.75 -3.48 -37.13
C ASP A 219 6.86 -3.21 -38.37
N TYR A 220 7.02 -2.03 -38.97
CA TYR A 220 6.27 -1.57 -40.15
C TYR A 220 7.18 -1.31 -41.36
N SER A 221 8.43 -1.80 -41.30
CA SER A 221 9.40 -1.69 -42.39
C SER A 221 8.89 -2.31 -43.70
N ASP A 222 8.01 -3.31 -43.61
CA ASP A 222 7.30 -3.95 -44.73
C ASP A 222 6.35 -3.01 -45.48
N ILE A 223 5.67 -2.10 -44.76
CA ILE A 223 4.70 -1.16 -45.33
C ILE A 223 5.39 0.15 -45.76
N ILE A 224 6.42 0.57 -45.01
CA ILE A 224 7.17 1.81 -45.21
C ILE A 224 8.26 1.67 -46.29
N GLY A 225 8.80 0.45 -46.49
CA GLY A 225 9.87 0.09 -47.43
C GLY A 225 9.57 0.31 -48.90
#